data_AF-A0A7R8YM96-F1
#
_entry.id   AF-A0A7R8YM96-F1
#
_cell.length_a   1.000
_cell.length_b   1.000
_cell.length_c   1.000
_cell.angle_alpha   90.00
_cell.angle_beta   90.00
_cell.angle_gamma   90.00
#
_symmetry.space_group_name_H-M   'P 1'
#
loop_
_entity.id
_entity.type
_entity.pdbx_description
1 polymer ?
#
loop_
_entity_poly.entity_id
_entity_poly.type
_entity_poly.pdbx_seq_one_letter_code
_entity_poly.pdbx_strand_id
1 'polypeptide(L)'
;MFGNIRRKLNDVISEGLNISENISTNYLKPSTSPIFESSKADFGIPSDVNLSAGCELLAKNEETWYLLHKNNEKNAYATEVLDKSIASIKGRTEKLQVDLNDMSSCLATIPAILEDLKVCNEMIMNVGLLCRSLETKIVEFEDVTEEIELQQRQLDHKFQMSLYKQKKMAQLEEVRTRLARQYADNVSQYEAELKKIQRERQAVFQDAFQHDLELYKQQGMIPKVDHAKKNPLEPELSLEEITLDDTDSKNQLEDFLKD
;
A
#
# COMPACT_ATOMS: atom_id res chain seq x y z
N MET A 1 -54.83 22.15 -48.09
CA MET A 1 -54.42 23.28 -48.95
C MET A 1 -53.78 22.86 -50.30
N PHE A 2 -53.20 21.66 -50.41
CA PHE A 2 -52.57 21.17 -51.66
C PHE A 2 -53.51 20.84 -52.84
N GLY A 3 -54.80 20.54 -52.57
CA GLY A 3 -55.76 20.21 -53.64
C GLY A 3 -56.08 21.36 -54.60
N ASN A 4 -56.11 22.60 -54.09
CA ASN A 4 -56.36 23.78 -54.93
C ASN A 4 -55.16 24.14 -55.82
N ILE A 5 -53.93 23.86 -55.36
CA ILE A 5 -52.71 24.08 -56.14
C ILE A 5 -52.62 23.08 -57.29
N ARG A 6 -52.94 21.80 -57.02
CA ARG A 6 -52.95 20.75 -58.06
C ARG A 6 -53.99 21.02 -59.15
N ARG A 7 -55.17 21.55 -58.78
CA ARG A 7 -56.21 21.94 -59.75
C ARG A 7 -55.73 23.11 -60.62
N LYS A 8 -55.18 24.17 -60.01
CA LYS A 8 -54.62 25.31 -60.74
C LYS A 8 -53.47 24.91 -61.68
N LEU A 9 -52.60 23.98 -61.26
CA LEU A 9 -51.52 23.49 -62.11
C LEU A 9 -52.07 22.75 -63.34
N ASN A 10 -53.09 21.89 -63.15
CA ASN A 10 -53.74 21.20 -64.25
C ASN A 10 -54.49 22.16 -65.19
N ASP A 11 -55.13 23.21 -64.66
CA ASP A 11 -55.78 24.23 -65.47
C ASP A 11 -54.74 24.97 -66.33
N VAL A 12 -53.62 25.40 -65.75
CA VAL A 12 -52.52 26.07 -66.48
C VAL A 12 -51.88 25.15 -67.54
N ILE A 13 -51.70 23.86 -67.24
CA ILE A 13 -51.17 22.89 -68.21
C ILE A 13 -52.16 22.69 -69.36
N SER A 14 -53.46 22.62 -69.07
CA SER A 14 -54.49 22.47 -70.11
C SER A 14 -54.68 23.73 -70.96
N GLU A 15 -54.57 24.93 -70.37
CA GLU A 15 -54.49 26.19 -71.12
C GLU A 15 -53.22 26.24 -71.99
N GLY A 16 -52.07 25.83 -71.46
CA GLY A 16 -50.82 25.76 -72.22
C GLY A 16 -50.90 24.79 -73.41
N LEU A 17 -51.54 23.63 -73.23
CA LEU A 17 -51.80 22.68 -74.30
C LEU A 17 -52.78 23.23 -75.33
N ASN A 18 -53.87 23.87 -74.89
CA ASN A 18 -54.84 24.52 -75.78
C ASN A 18 -54.18 25.65 -76.59
N ILE A 19 -53.32 26.47 -75.98
CA ILE A 19 -52.58 27.53 -76.67
C ILE A 19 -51.61 26.92 -77.69
N SER A 20 -50.87 25.86 -77.32
CA SER A 20 -49.97 25.13 -78.22
C SER A 20 -50.72 24.52 -79.42
N GLU A 21 -51.89 23.94 -79.18
CA GLU A 21 -52.75 23.37 -80.22
C GLU A 21 -53.35 24.46 -81.11
N ASN A 22 -53.74 25.61 -80.54
CA ASN A 22 -54.24 26.75 -81.29
C ASN A 22 -53.15 27.40 -82.17
N ILE A 23 -51.91 27.48 -81.65
CA ILE A 23 -50.75 27.95 -82.43
C ILE A 23 -50.46 26.98 -83.57
N SER A 24 -50.47 25.67 -83.29
CA SER A 24 -50.23 24.64 -84.31
C SER A 24 -51.34 24.61 -85.38
N THR A 25 -52.60 24.81 -85.00
CA THR A 25 -53.72 24.75 -85.96
C THR A 25 -53.90 26.04 -86.77
N ASN A 26 -53.47 27.20 -86.25
CA ASN A 26 -53.61 28.48 -86.95
C ASN A 26 -52.33 28.95 -87.68
N TYR A 27 -51.13 28.57 -87.23
CA TYR A 27 -49.87 29.05 -87.83
C TYR A 27 -49.07 27.98 -88.60
N LEU A 28 -49.39 26.69 -88.45
CA LEU A 28 -48.76 25.59 -89.21
C LEU A 28 -49.65 25.03 -90.34
N LYS A 29 -50.82 25.62 -90.60
CA LYS A 29 -51.53 25.35 -91.87
C LYS A 29 -50.63 25.83 -93.00
N PRO A 30 -50.32 24.99 -94.00
CA PRO A 30 -49.71 25.47 -95.22
C PRO A 30 -50.69 26.46 -95.82
N SER A 31 -50.37 27.75 -95.76
CA SER A 31 -51.00 28.71 -96.64
C SER A 31 -50.66 28.25 -98.05
N THR A 32 -51.63 27.65 -98.74
CA THR A 32 -51.58 27.48 -100.19
C THR A 32 -51.47 28.90 -100.74
N SER A 33 -50.24 29.32 -100.97
CA SER A 33 -49.94 30.54 -101.69
C SER A 33 -50.61 30.39 -103.06
N PRO A 34 -51.49 31.31 -103.48
CA PRO A 34 -51.81 31.38 -104.89
C PRO A 34 -50.48 31.64 -105.60
N ILE A 35 -50.15 30.83 -106.60
CA ILE A 35 -49.06 31.11 -107.52
C ILE A 35 -49.41 32.45 -108.16
N PHE A 36 -48.77 33.52 -107.70
CA PHE A 36 -48.92 34.85 -108.25
C PHE A 36 -47.88 35.00 -109.38
N GLU A 37 -48.11 34.30 -110.49
CA GLU A 37 -47.55 34.72 -111.77
C GLU A 37 -48.40 35.90 -112.29
N SER A 38 -48.28 37.06 -111.64
CA SER A 38 -48.80 38.30 -112.21
C SER A 38 -47.64 39.06 -112.82
N SER A 39 -47.75 39.34 -114.11
CA SER A 39 -46.85 40.22 -114.83
C SER A 39 -46.82 41.59 -114.15
N LYS A 40 -45.63 42.17 -113.94
CA LYS A 40 -45.38 43.45 -113.22
C LYS A 40 -46.19 44.67 -113.73
N ALA A 41 -46.98 44.54 -114.79
CA ALA A 41 -47.61 45.65 -115.49
C ALA A 41 -49.02 46.03 -115.00
N ASP A 42 -49.74 45.18 -114.25
CA ASP A 42 -51.19 45.38 -114.03
C ASP A 42 -51.56 45.99 -112.66
N PHE A 43 -50.59 46.31 -111.80
CA PHE A 43 -50.83 46.85 -110.45
C PHE A 43 -50.22 48.25 -110.19
N GLY A 44 -49.68 48.93 -111.21
CA GLY A 44 -49.10 50.27 -111.05
C GLY A 44 -47.87 50.33 -110.14
N ILE A 45 -47.18 49.21 -109.92
CA ILE A 45 -46.05 49.09 -109.01
C ILE A 45 -44.77 49.56 -109.74
N PRO A 46 -44.01 50.53 -109.20
CA PRO A 46 -42.74 50.97 -109.78
C PRO A 46 -41.78 49.78 -109.94
N SER A 47 -41.12 49.68 -111.10
CA SER A 47 -40.23 48.55 -111.44
C SER A 47 -39.00 48.39 -110.53
N ASP A 48 -38.71 49.41 -109.70
CA ASP A 48 -37.61 49.44 -108.71
C ASP A 48 -37.96 48.84 -107.34
N VAL A 49 -39.21 48.39 -107.13
CA VAL A 49 -39.62 47.80 -105.84
C VAL A 49 -39.45 46.27 -105.86
N ASN A 50 -38.57 45.76 -105.01
CA ASN A 50 -38.41 44.32 -104.83
C ASN A 50 -39.51 43.76 -103.90
N LEU A 51 -40.50 43.07 -104.48
CA LEU A 51 -41.57 42.39 -103.73
C LEU A 51 -41.06 41.24 -102.85
N SER A 52 -39.88 40.64 -103.12
CA SER A 52 -39.32 39.55 -102.31
C SER A 52 -38.51 40.02 -101.10
N ALA A 53 -38.22 41.32 -100.97
CA ALA A 53 -37.39 41.87 -99.89
C ALA A 53 -37.96 41.57 -98.49
N GLY A 54 -39.29 41.50 -98.34
CA GLY A 54 -39.94 41.11 -97.09
C GLY A 54 -39.71 39.63 -96.74
N CYS A 55 -39.76 38.74 -97.73
CA CYS A 55 -39.48 37.31 -97.55
C CYS A 55 -38.00 37.06 -97.25
N GLU A 56 -37.09 37.75 -97.93
CA GLU A 56 -35.65 37.67 -97.68
C GLU A 56 -35.28 38.18 -96.29
N LEU A 57 -35.90 39.29 -95.85
CA LEU A 57 -35.73 39.81 -94.49
C LEU A 57 -36.27 38.83 -93.45
N LEU A 58 -37.42 38.21 -93.70
CA LEU A 58 -38.01 37.22 -92.79
C LEU A 58 -37.12 35.98 -92.70
N ALA A 59 -36.63 35.45 -93.83
CA ALA A 59 -35.73 34.31 -93.88
C ALA A 59 -34.41 34.59 -93.13
N LYS A 60 -33.82 35.78 -93.32
CA LYS A 60 -32.63 36.19 -92.56
C LYS A 60 -32.89 36.26 -91.06
N ASN A 61 -34.02 36.85 -90.65
CA ASN A 61 -34.38 36.91 -89.24
C ASN A 61 -34.60 35.50 -88.67
N GLU A 62 -35.35 34.65 -89.36
CA GLU A 62 -35.58 33.25 -88.96
C GLU A 62 -34.26 32.48 -88.79
N GLU A 63 -33.33 32.60 -89.74
CA GLU A 63 -32.01 31.99 -89.67
C GLU A 63 -31.21 32.49 -88.45
N THR A 64 -31.20 33.80 -88.21
CA THR A 64 -30.50 34.36 -87.04
C THR A 64 -31.12 33.92 -85.72
N TRP A 65 -32.45 33.82 -85.64
CA TRP A 65 -33.17 33.30 -84.48
C TRP A 65 -32.86 31.84 -84.23
N TYR A 66 -32.84 31.02 -85.28
CA TYR A 66 -32.47 29.61 -85.20
C TYR A 66 -31.03 29.42 -84.68
N LEU A 67 -30.07 30.16 -85.23
CA LEU A 67 -28.67 30.11 -84.80
C LEU A 67 -28.52 30.56 -83.34
N LEU A 68 -29.20 31.65 -82.95
CA LEU A 68 -29.19 32.15 -81.57
C LEU A 68 -29.76 31.10 -80.60
N HIS A 69 -30.90 30.51 -80.93
CA HIS A 69 -31.52 29.47 -80.11
C HIS A 69 -30.60 28.26 -79.94
N LYS A 70 -30.03 27.76 -81.04
CA LYS A 70 -29.08 26.64 -81.03
C LYS A 70 -27.83 26.94 -80.20
N ASN A 71 -27.32 28.16 -80.26
CA ASN A 71 -26.17 28.56 -79.44
C ASN A 71 -26.55 28.67 -77.96
N ASN A 72 -27.73 29.18 -77.66
CA ASN A 72 -28.23 29.28 -76.30
C ASN A 72 -28.45 27.89 -75.67
N GLU A 73 -28.97 26.93 -76.43
CA GLU A 73 -29.14 25.54 -75.98
C GLU A 73 -27.79 24.89 -75.64
N LYS A 74 -26.78 25.04 -76.51
CA LYS A 74 -25.42 24.58 -76.23
C LYS A 74 -24.81 25.23 -74.99
N ASN A 75 -25.03 26.53 -74.82
CA ASN A 75 -24.54 27.27 -73.66
C ASN A 75 -25.24 26.82 -72.37
N ALA A 76 -26.55 26.59 -72.40
CA ALA A 76 -27.31 26.07 -71.27
C ALA A 76 -26.80 24.67 -70.85
N TYR A 77 -26.57 23.79 -71.82
CA TYR A 77 -25.99 22.47 -71.57
C TYR A 77 -24.58 22.55 -70.97
N ALA A 78 -23.71 23.40 -71.53
CA ALA A 78 -22.36 23.60 -71.00
C ALA A 78 -22.38 24.17 -69.57
N THR A 79 -23.30 25.09 -69.29
CA THR A 79 -23.51 25.67 -67.96
C THR A 79 -23.97 24.62 -66.96
N GLU A 80 -24.88 23.71 -67.35
CA GLU A 80 -25.34 22.61 -66.48
C GLU A 80 -24.20 21.64 -66.11
N VAL A 81 -23.33 21.32 -67.07
CA VAL A 81 -22.17 20.45 -66.82
C VAL A 81 -21.17 21.12 -65.87
N LEU A 82 -20.92 22.42 -66.05
CA LEU A 82 -20.07 23.21 -65.16
C LEU A 82 -20.66 23.29 -63.75
N ASP A 83 -21.97 23.54 -63.63
CA ASP A 83 -22.65 23.61 -62.33
C ASP A 83 -22.53 22.29 -61.55
N LYS A 84 -22.70 21.14 -62.22
CA LYS A 84 -22.47 19.81 -61.62
C LYS A 84 -21.04 19.63 -61.12
N SER A 85 -20.04 20.11 -61.88
CA SER A 85 -18.64 20.05 -61.48
C SER A 85 -18.37 20.95 -60.27
N ILE A 86 -18.87 22.19 -60.28
CA ILE A 86 -18.74 23.14 -59.17
C ILE A 86 -19.40 22.58 -57.91
N ALA A 87 -20.60 22.01 -58.02
CA ALA A 87 -21.29 21.39 -56.90
C ALA A 87 -20.49 20.21 -56.31
N SER A 88 -19.88 19.39 -57.16
CA SER A 88 -19.02 18.29 -56.71
C SER A 88 -17.77 18.78 -55.98
N ILE A 89 -17.10 19.82 -56.50
CA ILE A 89 -15.93 20.43 -55.85
C ILE A 89 -16.33 21.03 -54.50
N LYS A 90 -17.43 21.79 -54.45
CA LYS A 90 -17.95 22.38 -53.22
C LYS A 90 -18.20 21.32 -52.14
N GLY A 91 -18.90 20.24 -52.47
CA GLY A 91 -19.17 19.16 -51.52
C GLY A 91 -17.89 18.48 -51.00
N ARG A 92 -16.87 18.31 -51.86
CA ARG A 92 -15.55 17.78 -51.45
C ARG A 92 -14.83 18.75 -50.51
N THR A 93 -14.86 20.05 -50.82
CA THR A 93 -14.23 21.08 -50.00
C THR A 93 -14.90 21.22 -48.64
N GLU A 94 -16.23 21.19 -48.57
CA GLU A 94 -16.99 21.20 -47.32
C GLU A 94 -16.64 19.99 -46.45
N LYS A 95 -16.56 18.79 -47.05
CA LYS A 95 -16.13 17.59 -46.31
C LYS A 95 -14.71 17.73 -45.76
N LEU A 96 -13.77 18.18 -46.59
CA LEU A 96 -12.38 18.38 -46.16
C LEU A 96 -12.26 19.41 -45.04
N GLN A 97 -13.08 20.46 -45.07
CA GLN A 97 -13.13 21.46 -44.00
C GLN A 97 -13.59 20.85 -42.67
N VAL A 98 -14.60 19.98 -42.70
CA VAL A 98 -15.06 19.24 -41.50
C VAL A 98 -13.94 18.33 -41.00
N ASP A 99 -13.36 17.51 -41.87
CA ASP A 99 -12.27 16.58 -41.49
C ASP A 99 -11.06 17.34 -40.88
N LEU A 100 -10.71 18.51 -41.43
CA LEU A 100 -9.63 19.35 -40.94
C LEU A 100 -9.97 19.96 -39.57
N ASN A 101 -11.20 20.45 -39.38
CA ASN A 101 -11.64 20.98 -38.09
C ASN A 101 -11.64 19.90 -37.01
N ASP A 102 -12.11 18.69 -37.33
CA ASP A 102 -12.10 17.55 -36.41
C ASP A 102 -10.66 17.18 -36.03
N MET A 103 -9.76 17.11 -37.01
CA MET A 103 -8.35 16.87 -36.75
C MET A 103 -7.73 17.98 -35.89
N SER A 104 -8.03 19.25 -36.18
CA SER A 104 -7.55 20.38 -35.38
C SER A 104 -8.06 20.32 -33.95
N SER A 105 -9.30 19.91 -33.74
CA SER A 105 -9.88 19.70 -32.41
C SER A 105 -9.16 18.58 -31.66
N CYS A 106 -8.94 17.43 -32.30
CA CYS A 106 -8.19 16.32 -31.72
C CYS A 106 -6.73 16.69 -31.40
N LEU A 107 -6.07 17.48 -32.25
CA LEU A 107 -4.71 17.94 -31.97
C LEU A 107 -4.67 18.94 -30.80
N ALA A 108 -5.71 19.76 -30.64
CA ALA A 108 -5.83 20.70 -29.53
C ALA A 108 -6.01 20.01 -28.17
N THR A 109 -6.48 18.76 -28.11
CA THR A 109 -6.64 18.02 -26.84
C THR A 109 -5.37 17.31 -26.38
N ILE A 110 -4.38 17.10 -27.27
CA ILE A 110 -3.11 16.41 -26.94
C ILE A 110 -2.39 17.03 -25.73
N PRO A 111 -2.25 18.37 -25.60
CA PRO A 111 -1.59 18.98 -24.45
C PRO A 111 -2.28 18.67 -23.12
N ALA A 112 -3.61 18.58 -23.09
CA ALA A 112 -4.35 18.22 -21.89
C ALA A 112 -4.07 16.77 -21.47
N ILE A 113 -4.09 15.84 -22.44
CA ILE A 113 -3.73 14.43 -22.20
C ILE A 113 -2.28 14.30 -21.70
N LEU A 114 -1.37 15.11 -22.25
CA LEU A 114 0.02 15.13 -21.79
C LEU A 114 0.12 15.62 -20.35
N GLU A 115 -0.68 16.60 -19.95
CA GLU A 115 -0.70 17.09 -18.57
C GLU A 115 -1.26 16.04 -17.61
N ASP A 116 -2.36 15.39 -17.97
CA ASP A 116 -2.92 14.27 -17.21
C ASP A 116 -1.90 13.14 -17.05
N LEU A 117 -1.15 12.82 -18.11
CA LEU A 117 -0.08 11.82 -18.08
C LEU A 117 1.05 12.21 -17.12
N LYS A 118 1.46 13.48 -17.10
CA LYS A 118 2.46 13.97 -16.14
C LYS A 118 1.97 13.83 -14.70
N VAL A 119 0.72 14.21 -14.43
CA VAL A 119 0.12 14.06 -13.10
C VAL A 119 0.10 12.59 -12.68
N CYS A 120 -0.32 11.67 -13.56
CA CYS A 120 -0.24 10.24 -13.29
C CYS A 120 1.20 9.78 -13.01
N ASN A 121 2.17 10.27 -13.77
CA ASN A 121 3.58 9.94 -13.56
C ASN A 121 4.12 10.46 -12.21
N GLU A 122 3.74 11.67 -11.80
CA GLU A 122 4.07 12.22 -10.49
C GLU A 122 3.44 11.39 -9.36
N MET A 123 2.17 10.98 -9.51
CA MET A 123 1.51 10.09 -8.55
C MET A 123 2.26 8.74 -8.43
N ILE A 124 2.64 8.14 -9.55
CA ILE A 124 3.42 6.89 -9.55
C ILE A 124 4.76 7.10 -8.83
N MET A 125 5.45 8.21 -9.09
CA MET A 125 6.72 8.52 -8.43
C MET A 125 6.53 8.69 -6.91
N ASN A 126 5.48 9.40 -6.47
CA ASN A 126 5.16 9.58 -5.06
C ASN A 126 4.84 8.26 -4.36
N VAL A 127 4.06 7.39 -5.01
CA VAL A 127 3.80 6.03 -4.49
C VAL A 127 5.10 5.24 -4.37
N GLY A 128 5.98 5.32 -5.38
CA GLY A 128 7.30 4.67 -5.33
C GLY A 128 8.17 5.16 -4.16
N LEU A 129 8.14 6.46 -3.85
CA LEU A 129 8.85 7.02 -2.70
C LEU A 129 8.24 6.53 -1.37
N LEU A 130 6.91 6.49 -1.27
CA LEU A 130 6.22 6.00 -0.08
C LEU A 130 6.53 4.52 0.16
N CYS A 131 6.55 3.69 -0.89
CA CYS A 131 6.93 2.28 -0.79
C CYS A 131 8.35 2.11 -0.26
N ARG A 132 9.34 2.87 -0.77
CA ARG A 132 10.71 2.82 -0.24
C ARG A 132 10.80 3.26 1.22
N SER A 133 10.04 4.29 1.59
CA SER A 133 9.96 4.72 2.99
C SER A 133 9.36 3.63 3.87
N LEU A 134 8.33 2.94 3.40
CA LEU A 134 7.68 1.85 4.11
C LEU A 134 8.62 0.64 4.25
N GLU A 135 9.34 0.26 3.19
CA GLU A 135 10.37 -0.77 3.24
C GLU A 135 11.43 -0.45 4.30
N THR A 136 11.91 0.80 4.33
CA THR A 136 12.87 1.26 5.35
C THR A 136 12.29 1.12 6.77
N LYS A 137 11.03 1.53 6.97
CA LYS A 137 10.37 1.40 8.28
C LYS A 137 10.09 -0.03 8.69
N ILE A 138 9.88 -0.94 7.74
CA ILE A 138 9.74 -2.38 8.03
C ILE A 138 11.06 -2.94 8.54
N VAL A 139 12.19 -2.59 7.92
CA VAL A 139 13.52 -3.02 8.39
C VAL A 139 13.79 -2.48 9.79
N GLU A 140 13.55 -1.18 10.03
CA GLU A 140 13.69 -0.61 11.38
C GLU A 140 12.79 -1.31 12.41
N PHE A 141 11.60 -1.73 12.02
CA PHE A 141 10.68 -2.46 12.90
C PHE A 141 11.15 -3.88 13.21
N GLU A 142 11.76 -4.55 12.24
CA GLU A 142 12.39 -5.87 12.42
C GLU A 142 13.54 -5.79 13.43
N ASP A 143 14.41 -4.79 13.29
CA ASP A 143 15.52 -4.54 14.23
C ASP A 143 15.00 -4.34 15.67
N VAL A 144 13.94 -3.55 15.84
CA VAL A 144 13.32 -3.32 17.16
C VAL A 144 12.71 -4.60 17.72
N THR A 145 12.12 -5.44 16.87
CA THR A 145 11.54 -6.72 17.29
C THR A 145 12.64 -7.67 17.77
N GLU A 146 13.75 -7.78 17.03
CA GLU A 146 14.90 -8.60 17.44
C GLU A 146 15.48 -8.12 18.78
N GLU A 147 15.61 -6.81 18.98
CA GLU A 147 16.09 -6.23 20.24
C GLU A 147 15.18 -6.60 21.42
N ILE A 148 13.85 -6.53 21.23
CA ILE A 148 12.90 -6.92 22.27
C ILE A 148 13.04 -8.42 22.61
N GLU A 149 13.16 -9.28 21.60
CA GLU A 149 13.35 -10.71 21.84
C GLU A 149 14.66 -11.00 22.58
N LEU A 150 15.75 -10.32 22.22
CA LEU A 150 17.03 -10.46 22.90
C LEU A 150 16.91 -10.04 24.38
N GLN A 151 16.25 -8.91 24.65
CA GLN A 151 16.02 -8.44 26.01
C GLN A 151 15.18 -9.41 26.84
N GLN A 152 14.14 -10.01 26.25
CA GLN A 152 13.34 -11.05 26.91
C GLN A 152 14.21 -12.27 27.26
N ARG A 153 15.00 -12.78 26.32
CA ARG A 153 15.92 -13.91 26.57
C ARG A 153 16.94 -13.60 27.67
N GLN A 154 17.48 -12.38 27.70
CA GLN A 154 18.39 -11.94 28.75
C GLN A 154 17.70 -11.89 30.12
N LEU A 155 16.46 -11.42 30.18
CA LEU A 155 15.68 -11.35 31.41
C LEU A 155 15.37 -12.76 31.94
N ASP A 156 14.96 -13.68 31.07
CA ASP A 156 14.72 -15.07 31.43
C ASP A 156 15.98 -15.73 31.99
N HIS A 157 17.14 -15.52 31.36
CA HIS A 157 18.41 -16.04 31.86
C HIS A 157 18.77 -15.45 33.23
N LYS A 158 18.59 -14.13 33.42
CA LYS A 158 18.81 -13.48 34.73
C LYS A 158 17.87 -14.06 35.80
N PHE A 159 16.61 -14.30 35.45
CA PHE A 159 15.62 -14.91 36.35
C PHE A 159 16.03 -16.33 36.73
N GLN A 160 16.42 -17.17 35.77
CA GLN A 160 16.92 -18.53 36.02
C GLN A 160 18.16 -18.54 36.93
N MET A 161 19.12 -17.63 36.69
CA MET A 161 20.31 -17.48 37.53
C MET A 161 19.95 -17.06 38.97
N SER A 162 19.02 -16.13 39.13
CA SER A 162 18.52 -15.73 40.45
C SER A 162 17.87 -16.91 41.19
N LEU A 163 17.02 -17.67 40.50
CA LEU A 163 16.35 -18.84 41.06
C LEU A 163 17.36 -19.92 41.47
N TYR A 164 18.36 -20.18 40.63
CA TYR A 164 19.44 -21.12 40.94
C TYR A 164 20.24 -20.69 42.17
N LYS A 165 20.62 -19.40 42.23
CA LYS A 165 21.32 -18.81 43.39
C LYS A 165 20.49 -18.97 44.66
N GLN A 166 19.20 -18.66 44.62
CA GLN A 166 18.31 -18.82 45.77
C GLN A 166 18.22 -20.27 46.22
N LYS A 167 18.05 -21.22 45.29
CA LYS A 167 18.04 -22.66 45.60
C LYS A 167 19.35 -23.11 46.24
N LYS A 168 20.50 -22.62 45.76
CA LYS A 168 21.81 -22.93 46.35
C LYS A 168 21.99 -22.33 47.73
N MET A 169 21.53 -21.12 47.97
CA MET A 169 21.54 -20.51 49.30
C MET A 169 20.67 -21.29 50.28
N ALA A 170 19.48 -21.73 49.86
CA ALA A 170 18.60 -22.56 50.68
C ALA A 170 19.25 -23.91 51.04
N GLN A 171 19.91 -24.58 50.08
CA GLN A 171 20.66 -25.82 50.33
C GLN A 171 21.82 -25.60 51.31
N LEU A 172 22.53 -24.48 51.20
CA LEU A 172 23.62 -24.14 52.11
C LEU A 172 23.09 -23.94 53.53
N GLU A 173 21.98 -23.21 53.67
CA GLU A 173 21.34 -22.97 54.97
C GLU A 173 20.79 -24.26 55.60
N GLU A 174 20.24 -25.16 54.78
CA GLU A 174 19.84 -26.51 55.23
C GLU A 174 21.05 -27.30 55.78
N VAL A 175 22.18 -27.27 55.07
CA VAL A 175 23.41 -27.93 55.54
C VAL A 175 23.92 -27.29 56.84
N ARG A 176 23.93 -25.96 56.94
CA ARG A 176 24.33 -25.24 58.16
C ARG A 176 23.45 -25.57 59.35
N THR A 177 22.13 -25.54 59.17
CA THR A 177 21.18 -25.86 60.26
C THR A 177 21.29 -27.32 60.69
N ARG A 178 21.48 -28.25 59.75
CA ARG A 178 21.74 -29.67 60.06
C ARG A 178 23.04 -29.84 60.85
N LEU A 179 24.11 -29.19 60.41
CA LEU A 179 25.41 -29.27 61.07
C LEU A 179 25.37 -28.65 62.48
N ALA A 180 24.69 -27.51 62.65
CA ALA A 180 24.49 -26.88 63.96
C ALA A 180 23.69 -27.78 64.91
N ARG A 181 22.65 -28.47 64.42
CA ARG A 181 21.92 -29.48 65.22
C ARG A 181 22.82 -30.63 65.63
N GLN A 182 23.60 -31.19 64.70
CA GLN A 182 24.55 -32.26 65.02
C GLN A 182 25.59 -31.84 66.06
N TYR A 183 26.13 -30.61 65.97
CA TYR A 183 27.03 -30.09 66.98
C TYR A 183 26.35 -29.93 68.35
N ALA A 184 25.13 -29.37 68.38
CA ALA A 184 24.37 -29.23 69.63
C ALA A 184 24.06 -30.59 70.28
N ASP A 185 23.65 -31.58 69.47
CA ASP A 185 23.38 -32.94 69.93
C ASP A 185 24.66 -33.61 70.47
N ASN A 186 25.77 -33.49 69.76
CA ASN A 186 27.06 -34.04 70.19
C ASN A 186 27.55 -33.40 71.50
N VAL A 187 27.45 -32.07 71.63
CA VAL A 187 27.78 -31.36 72.88
C VAL A 187 26.87 -31.82 74.02
N SER A 188 25.57 -31.93 73.79
CA SER A 188 24.64 -32.43 74.80
C SER A 188 24.94 -33.86 75.23
N GLN A 189 25.34 -34.74 74.29
CA GLN A 189 25.76 -36.11 74.61
C GLN A 189 27.03 -36.12 75.45
N TYR A 190 28.04 -35.35 75.04
CA TYR A 190 29.30 -35.22 75.78
C TYR A 190 29.09 -34.68 77.19
N GLU A 191 28.27 -33.63 77.34
CA GLU A 191 27.89 -33.10 78.66
C GLU A 191 27.13 -34.13 79.52
N ALA A 192 26.25 -34.93 78.91
CA ALA A 192 25.50 -35.96 79.63
C ALA A 192 26.41 -37.10 80.11
N GLU A 193 27.37 -37.52 79.29
CA GLU A 193 28.41 -38.48 79.68
C GLU A 193 29.27 -37.92 80.81
N LEU A 194 29.73 -36.67 80.69
CA LEU A 194 30.52 -36.02 81.73
C LEU A 194 29.74 -35.94 83.06
N LYS A 195 28.46 -35.55 83.01
CA LYS A 195 27.56 -35.53 84.19
C LYS A 195 27.33 -36.92 84.77
N LYS A 196 27.30 -37.98 83.95
CA LYS A 196 27.19 -39.36 84.43
C LYS A 196 28.45 -39.78 85.18
N ILE A 197 29.63 -39.54 84.59
CA ILE A 197 30.92 -39.81 85.22
C ILE A 197 31.06 -39.04 86.54
N GLN A 198 30.66 -37.76 86.57
CA GLN A 198 30.68 -36.96 87.80
C GLN A 198 29.76 -37.52 88.89
N ARG A 199 28.54 -37.96 88.54
CA ARG A 199 27.62 -38.60 89.48
C ARG A 199 28.15 -39.93 90.01
N GLU A 200 28.73 -40.76 89.16
CA GLU A 200 29.36 -42.02 89.57
C GLU A 200 30.52 -41.76 90.53
N ARG A 201 31.39 -40.80 90.21
CA ARG A 201 32.47 -40.37 91.12
C ARG A 201 31.92 -39.87 92.46
N GLN A 202 30.90 -39.01 92.43
CA GLN A 202 30.29 -38.49 93.66
C GLN A 202 29.65 -39.60 94.51
N ALA A 203 28.98 -40.57 93.89
CA ALA A 203 28.44 -41.74 94.58
C ALA A 203 29.55 -42.58 95.24
N VAL A 204 30.64 -42.84 94.52
CA VAL A 204 31.81 -43.56 95.07
C VAL A 204 32.43 -42.80 96.25
N PHE A 205 32.58 -41.48 96.14
CA PHE A 205 33.07 -40.65 97.25
C PHE A 205 32.11 -40.65 98.44
N GLN A 206 30.80 -40.65 98.19
CA GLN A 206 29.78 -40.68 99.23
C GLN A 206 29.73 -42.04 99.94
N ASP A 207 29.85 -43.15 99.21
CA ASP A 207 29.96 -44.50 99.77
C ASP A 207 31.25 -44.65 100.61
N ALA A 208 32.38 -44.15 100.10
CA ALA A 208 33.63 -44.10 100.84
C ALA A 208 33.52 -43.26 102.11
N PHE A 209 32.91 -42.08 102.03
CA PHE A 209 32.67 -41.22 103.19
C PHE A 209 31.75 -41.87 104.23
N GLN A 210 30.70 -42.56 103.78
CA GLN A 210 29.79 -43.28 104.66
C GLN A 210 30.52 -44.42 105.38
N HIS A 211 31.38 -45.14 104.66
CA HIS A 211 32.26 -46.15 105.22
C HIS A 211 33.23 -45.56 106.26
N ASP A 212 33.87 -44.44 105.95
CA ASP A 212 34.76 -43.73 106.88
C ASP A 212 34.01 -43.24 108.13
N LEU A 213 32.76 -42.78 107.98
CA LEU A 213 31.89 -42.37 109.09
C LEU A 213 31.48 -43.55 109.96
N GLU A 214 31.25 -44.73 109.36
CA GLU A 214 30.99 -45.98 110.09
C GLU A 214 32.24 -46.46 110.84
N LEU A 215 33.41 -46.40 110.20
CA LEU A 215 34.70 -46.68 110.84
C LEU A 215 34.96 -45.73 112.01
N TYR A 216 34.67 -44.44 111.86
CA TYR A 216 34.76 -43.46 112.94
C TYR A 216 33.81 -43.77 114.10
N LYS A 217 32.56 -44.16 113.82
CA LYS A 217 31.60 -44.56 114.86
C LYS A 217 32.05 -45.82 115.62
N GLN A 218 32.81 -46.71 114.97
CA GLN A 218 33.29 -47.96 115.58
C GLN A 218 34.64 -47.81 116.29
N GLN A 219 35.55 -46.97 115.80
CA GLN A 219 36.95 -46.87 116.26
C GLN A 219 37.34 -45.50 116.84
N GLY A 220 36.50 -44.47 116.71
CA GLY A 220 36.72 -43.13 117.29
C GLY A 220 37.78 -42.26 116.60
N MET A 221 38.34 -42.69 115.46
CA MET A 221 39.34 -41.96 114.67
C MET A 221 39.09 -42.14 113.17
N ILE A 222 39.23 -41.08 112.37
CA ILE A 222 39.12 -41.13 110.90
C ILE A 222 40.53 -41.39 110.33
N PRO A 223 40.72 -42.32 109.37
CA PRO A 223 41.98 -42.47 108.64
C PRO A 223 42.27 -41.18 107.87
N LYS A 224 43.40 -40.52 108.17
CA LYS A 224 43.88 -39.42 107.33
C LYS A 224 44.20 -40.00 105.95
N VAL A 225 43.64 -39.41 104.90
CA VAL A 225 44.08 -39.69 103.54
C VAL A 225 45.53 -39.24 103.44
N ASP A 226 46.43 -40.21 103.44
CA ASP A 226 47.83 -39.97 103.13
C ASP A 226 47.89 -39.51 101.66
N HIS A 227 48.14 -38.22 101.44
CA HIS A 227 48.78 -37.74 100.21
C HIS A 227 50.25 -38.22 100.17
N ALA A 228 50.48 -39.51 100.42
CA ALA A 228 51.80 -40.11 100.43
C ALA A 228 52.11 -40.67 99.04
N LYS A 229 52.53 -39.75 98.16
CA LYS A 229 53.66 -39.89 97.22
C LYS A 229 53.59 -38.76 96.18
N LYS A 230 54.04 -37.56 96.57
CA LYS A 230 54.70 -36.63 95.64
C LYS A 230 56.19 -36.56 96.01
N ASN A 231 57.03 -36.64 94.98
CA ASN A 231 58.45 -36.35 95.04
C ASN A 231 58.66 -34.88 95.51
N PRO A 232 59.73 -34.58 96.27
CA PRO A 232 59.89 -33.30 96.95
C PRO A 232 60.43 -32.17 96.04
N LEU A 233 59.73 -31.83 94.94
CA LEU A 233 60.09 -30.67 94.10
C LEU A 233 58.95 -30.02 93.29
N GLU A 234 57.70 -30.01 93.77
CA GLU A 234 56.63 -29.19 93.16
C GLU A 234 55.85 -28.41 94.22
N PRO A 235 55.51 -27.12 94.00
CA PRO A 235 54.70 -26.33 94.92
C PRO A 235 53.28 -26.90 95.07
N GLU A 236 52.66 -26.64 96.23
CA GLU A 236 51.23 -26.82 96.44
C GLU A 236 50.47 -25.89 95.49
N LEU A 237 49.98 -26.42 94.38
CA LEU A 237 49.09 -25.70 93.48
C LEU A 237 47.72 -25.54 94.17
N SER A 238 47.45 -24.33 94.66
CA SER A 238 46.12 -23.87 95.04
C SER A 238 45.23 -23.81 93.78
N LEU A 239 43.93 -24.07 93.95
CA LEU A 239 42.91 -23.98 92.88
C LEU A 239 42.86 -22.60 92.20
N GLU A 240 43.47 -21.57 92.80
CA GLU A 240 43.62 -20.22 92.24
C GLU A 240 44.69 -20.11 91.13
N GLU A 241 45.54 -21.13 90.95
CA GLU A 241 46.68 -21.10 89.99
C GLU A 241 46.45 -21.96 88.73
N ILE A 242 45.25 -22.53 88.54
CA ILE A 242 44.89 -23.22 87.29
C ILE A 242 44.43 -22.18 86.27
N THR A 243 45.36 -21.67 85.46
CA THR A 243 45.02 -20.99 84.22
C THR A 243 44.62 -22.02 83.16
N LEU A 244 43.32 -22.15 82.88
CA LEU A 244 42.81 -22.83 81.68
C LEU A 244 43.09 -21.97 80.43
N ASP A 245 44.35 -21.73 80.12
CA ASP A 245 44.74 -21.16 78.82
C ASP A 245 45.43 -22.28 78.05
N ASP A 246 44.63 -23.20 77.51
CA ASP A 246 45.08 -24.19 76.53
C ASP A 246 45.57 -23.41 75.29
N THR A 247 46.84 -23.03 75.32
CA THR A 247 47.55 -22.41 74.20
C THR A 247 47.49 -23.27 72.93
N ASP A 248 47.29 -24.58 73.07
CA ASP A 248 47.05 -25.51 71.97
C ASP A 248 45.71 -25.26 71.24
N SER A 249 44.69 -24.73 71.93
CA SER A 249 43.39 -24.41 71.31
C SER A 249 43.44 -23.19 70.39
N LYS A 250 44.33 -22.22 70.67
CA LYS A 250 44.55 -21.03 69.82
C LYS A 250 45.22 -21.40 68.50
N ASN A 251 46.17 -22.34 68.54
CA ASN A 251 46.89 -22.79 67.35
C ASN A 251 45.99 -23.62 66.40
N GLN A 252 45.05 -24.40 66.94
CA GLN A 252 44.10 -25.17 66.12
C GLN A 252 43.12 -24.28 65.33
N LEU A 253 42.75 -23.12 65.87
CA LEU A 253 41.87 -22.17 65.17
C LEU A 253 42.60 -21.46 64.01
N GLU A 254 43.90 -21.19 64.19
CA GLU A 254 44.73 -20.59 63.13
C GLU A 254 45.03 -21.56 61.97
N ASP A 255 45.13 -22.86 62.25
CA ASP A 255 45.32 -23.86 61.20
C ASP A 255 44.00 -24.20 60.47
N PHE A 256 42.85 -24.10 61.14
CA PHE A 256 41.54 -24.26 60.49
C PHE A 256 41.18 -23.11 59.52
N LEU A 257 41.68 -21.89 59.77
CA LEU A 257 41.42 -20.71 58.92
C LEU A 257 42.32 -20.62 57.68
N LYS A 258 43.26 -21.56 57.50
CA LYS A 258 44.19 -21.60 56.36
C LYS A 258 43.74 -22.50 55.20
N ASP A 259 42.64 -23.24 55.37
CA ASP A 259 41.93 -24.00 54.32
C ASP A 259 40.58 -23.33 53.95
#